data_AF-L1L466-F1
#
_entry.id   AF-L1L466-F1
#
_cell.length_a   1.000
_cell.length_b   1.000
_cell.length_c   1.000
_cell.angle_alpha   90.00
_cell.angle_beta   90.00
_cell.angle_gamma   90.00
#
_symmetry.space_group_name_H-M   'P 1'
#
loop_
_entity.id
_entity.type
_entity.pdbx_description
1 polymer ?
#
loop_
_entity_poly.entity_id
_entity_poly.type
_entity_poly.pdbx_seq_one_letter_code
_entity_poly.pdbx_strand_id
1 'polypeptide(L)'
;METERFKAYTYEELIARDKANLDITWLRDPSLDDADNLPAPEVLAAEIVEDLQAALEEFAAIAETLQQARGGGQGEAEEEVRVAD
;
A
#
# COMPACT_ATOMS: atom_id res chain seq x y z
N MET A 1 -18.83 -3.04 -39.13
CA MET A 1 -18.49 -4.21 -38.31
C MET A 1 -17.74 -3.71 -37.09
N GLU A 2 -18.04 -4.23 -35.91
CA GLU A 2 -17.31 -3.93 -34.68
C GLU A 2 -15.90 -4.55 -34.71
N THR A 3 -14.95 -3.90 -34.05
CA THR A 3 -13.56 -4.37 -33.87
C THR A 3 -13.13 -4.15 -32.42
N GLU A 4 -11.96 -4.64 -32.04
CA GLU A 4 -11.41 -4.44 -30.69
C GLU A 4 -11.42 -2.96 -30.25
N ARG A 5 -11.10 -2.04 -31.16
CA ARG A 5 -11.06 -0.59 -30.91
C ARG A 5 -12.29 0.16 -31.44
N PHE A 6 -13.31 -0.55 -31.93
CA PHE A 6 -14.53 0.07 -32.45
C PHE A 6 -15.78 -0.68 -31.99
N LYS A 7 -16.56 -0.02 -31.13
CA LYS A 7 -17.87 -0.48 -30.69
C LYS A 7 -18.92 0.57 -31.05
N ALA A 8 -20.03 0.13 -31.63
CA ALA A 8 -21.14 1.01 -31.98
C ALA A 8 -22.17 1.05 -30.83
N TYR A 9 -22.79 2.21 -30.64
CA TYR A 9 -23.89 2.40 -29.69
C TYR A 9 -25.08 3.00 -30.39
N THR A 10 -26.27 2.51 -30.07
CA THR A 10 -27.55 3.05 -30.53
C THR A 10 -27.88 4.34 -29.78
N TYR A 11 -28.78 5.14 -30.35
CA TYR A 11 -29.23 6.38 -29.71
C TYR A 11 -29.91 6.11 -28.35
N GLU A 12 -30.71 5.05 -28.29
CA GLU A 12 -31.42 4.60 -27.11
C GLU A 12 -30.45 4.21 -25.97
N GLU A 13 -29.35 3.53 -26.30
CA GLU A 13 -28.31 3.18 -25.33
C GLU A 13 -27.56 4.41 -24.81
N LEU A 14 -27.32 5.43 -25.64
CA LEU A 14 -26.64 6.65 -25.23
C LEU A 14 -27.53 7.51 -24.31
N ILE A 15 -28.81 7.66 -24.64
CA ILE A 15 -29.72 8.53 -23.89
C ILE A 15 -30.17 7.90 -22.56
N ALA A 16 -30.12 6.57 -22.43
CA ALA A 16 -30.43 5.87 -21.18
C ALA A 16 -29.34 6.04 -20.11
N ARG A 17 -28.14 6.52 -20.47
CA ARG A 17 -27.02 6.75 -19.53
C ARG A 17 -27.27 7.99 -18.69
N ASP A 18 -26.68 8.02 -17.50
CA ASP A 18 -26.73 9.21 -16.64
C ASP A 18 -26.25 10.44 -17.42
N LYS A 19 -27.12 11.45 -17.51
CA LYS A 19 -26.87 12.72 -18.22
C LYS A 19 -26.38 12.56 -19.66
N ALA A 20 -26.73 11.45 -20.33
CA ALA A 20 -26.20 11.11 -21.65
C ALA A 20 -24.66 11.13 -21.71
N ASN A 21 -24.00 10.69 -20.64
CA ASN A 21 -22.55 10.72 -20.53
C ASN A 21 -21.89 9.86 -21.63
N LEU A 22 -21.09 10.50 -22.48
CA LEU A 22 -20.37 9.90 -23.60
C LEU A 22 -18.97 9.40 -23.25
N ASP A 23 -18.53 9.58 -22.00
CA ASP A 23 -17.35 8.91 -21.46
C ASP A 23 -17.68 7.42 -21.28
N ILE A 24 -17.44 6.65 -22.34
CA ILE A 24 -17.76 5.24 -22.43
C ILE A 24 -16.45 4.46 -22.51
N THR A 25 -16.13 3.77 -21.42
CA THR A 25 -15.06 2.77 -21.42
C THR A 25 -15.65 1.41 -21.82
N TRP A 26 -15.22 0.85 -22.95
CA TRP A 26 -15.67 -0.47 -23.42
C TRP A 26 -14.54 -1.47 -23.62
N LEU A 27 -13.32 -0.99 -23.59
CA LEU A 27 -12.12 -1.80 -23.66
C LEU A 27 -11.54 -1.86 -22.26
N ARG A 28 -11.30 -3.07 -21.78
CA ARG A 28 -10.51 -3.33 -20.57
C ARG A 28 -9.11 -3.71 -21.02
N ASP A 29 -8.10 -3.13 -20.38
CA ASP A 29 -6.71 -3.52 -20.60
C ASP A 29 -6.47 -4.90 -19.98
N PRO A 30 -6.01 -5.91 -20.73
CA PRO A 30 -5.75 -7.25 -20.20
C PRO A 30 -4.59 -7.29 -19.19
N SER A 31 -3.73 -6.27 -19.13
CA SER A 31 -2.73 -6.15 -18.05
C SER A 31 -3.36 -5.78 -16.70
N LEU A 32 -4.65 -5.42 -16.66
CA LEU A 32 -5.42 -5.18 -15.43
C LEU A 32 -6.13 -6.44 -14.91
N ASP A 33 -5.80 -7.62 -15.42
CA ASP A 33 -6.36 -8.93 -14.98
C ASP A 33 -6.15 -9.19 -13.48
N ASP A 34 -5.24 -8.47 -12.80
CA ASP A 34 -5.08 -8.53 -11.35
C ASP A 34 -6.33 -8.05 -10.59
N ALA A 35 -7.08 -7.08 -11.14
CA ALA A 35 -8.25 -6.51 -10.46
C ALA A 35 -9.48 -7.44 -10.47
N ASP A 36 -9.60 -8.29 -11.49
CA ASP A 36 -10.70 -9.27 -11.60
C ASP A 36 -10.41 -10.57 -10.84
N ASN A 37 -9.16 -10.77 -10.39
CA ASN A 37 -8.71 -11.91 -9.59
C ASN A 37 -8.42 -11.56 -8.13
N LEU A 38 -8.85 -10.38 -7.67
CA LEU A 38 -8.67 -10.00 -6.27
C LEU A 38 -9.43 -10.97 -5.35
N PRO A 39 -8.82 -11.37 -4.22
CA PRO A 39 -9.53 -12.15 -3.20
C PRO A 39 -10.68 -11.31 -2.63
N ALA A 40 -11.58 -11.97 -1.88
CA ALA A 40 -12.68 -11.27 -1.24
C ALA A 40 -12.17 -10.07 -0.40
N PRO A 41 -12.91 -8.94 -0.33
CA PRO A 41 -12.46 -7.74 0.37
C PRO A 41 -12.02 -8.00 1.82
N GLU A 42 -12.67 -8.94 2.50
CA GLU A 42 -12.35 -9.33 3.87
C GLU A 42 -10.99 -10.02 3.99
N VAL A 43 -10.60 -10.81 2.97
CA VAL A 43 -9.29 -11.46 2.91
C VAL A 43 -8.21 -10.41 2.69
N LEU A 44 -8.41 -9.53 1.70
CA LEU A 44 -7.47 -8.44 1.42
C LEU A 44 -7.29 -7.52 2.64
N ALA A 45 -8.37 -7.19 3.34
CA ALA A 45 -8.29 -6.37 4.54
C ALA A 45 -7.51 -7.06 5.67
N ALA A 46 -7.67 -8.38 5.83
CA ALA A 46 -6.92 -9.15 6.82
C ALA A 46 -5.41 -9.16 6.50
N GLU A 47 -5.03 -9.41 5.24
CA GLU A 47 -3.64 -9.39 4.78
C GLU A 47 -2.98 -8.03 5.00
N ILE A 48 -3.68 -6.93 4.66
CA ILE A 48 -3.17 -5.57 4.90
C ILE A 48 -2.90 -5.32 6.38
N VAL A 49 -3.80 -5.77 7.27
CA VAL A 49 -3.62 -5.57 8.72
C VAL A 49 -2.42 -6.36 9.23
N GLU A 50 -2.25 -7.61 8.78
CA GLU A 50 -1.12 -8.47 9.14
C GLU A 50 0.21 -7.83 8.70
N ASP A 51 0.32 -7.42 7.44
CA ASP A 51 1.52 -6.79 6.90
C ASP A 51 1.89 -5.49 7.65
N LEU A 52 0.89 -4.66 7.95
CA LEU A 52 1.12 -3.42 8.69
C LEU A 52 1.55 -3.68 10.14
N GLN A 53 1.02 -4.73 10.78
CA GLN A 53 1.45 -5.12 12.13
C GLN A 53 2.90 -5.59 12.14
N ALA A 54 3.28 -6.46 11.21
CA ALA A 54 4.67 -6.92 11.06
C ALA A 54 5.63 -5.74 10.84
N ALA A 55 5.29 -4.83 9.92
CA ALA A 55 6.09 -3.63 9.66
C ALA A 55 6.24 -2.73 10.91
N LEU A 56 5.16 -2.56 11.69
CA LEU A 56 5.21 -1.78 12.92
C LEU A 56 6.10 -2.42 14.00
N GLU A 57 6.04 -3.75 14.15
CA GLU A 57 6.91 -4.49 15.06
C GLU A 57 8.39 -4.33 14.69
N GLU A 58 8.72 -4.46 13.40
CA GLU A 58 10.07 -4.23 12.90
C GLU A 58 10.57 -2.80 13.21
N PHE A 59 9.74 -1.79 12.96
CA PHE A 59 10.11 -0.40 13.30
C PHE A 59 10.29 -0.19 14.80
N ALA A 60 9.46 -0.82 15.64
CA ALA A 60 9.62 -0.75 17.09
C ALA A 60 10.94 -1.36 17.55
N ALA A 61 11.31 -2.53 17.02
CA ALA A 61 12.59 -3.18 17.31
C ALA A 61 13.81 -2.32 16.88
N ILE A 62 13.73 -1.68 15.71
CA ILE A 62 14.75 -0.73 15.25
C ILE A 62 14.84 0.46 16.20
N ALA A 63 13.71 1.05 16.59
CA ALA A 63 13.68 2.19 17.51
C ALA A 63 14.30 1.85 18.88
N GLU A 64 14.00 0.68 19.43
CA GLU A 64 14.60 0.19 20.68
C GLU A 64 16.11 0.01 20.54
N THR A 65 16.57 -0.63 19.46
CA THR A 65 17.99 -0.84 19.16
C THR A 65 18.74 0.51 19.12
N LEU A 66 18.16 1.51 18.46
CA LEU A 66 18.75 2.86 18.38
C LEU A 66 18.77 3.56 19.75
N GLN A 67 17.75 3.36 20.59
CA GLN A 67 17.71 3.93 21.94
C GLN A 67 18.77 3.29 22.85
N GLN A 68 18.95 1.97 22.78
CA GLN A 68 20.01 1.26 23.50
C GLN A 68 21.39 1.72 23.04
N ALA A 69 21.61 1.87 21.73
CA ALA A 69 22.86 2.38 21.18
C ALA A 69 23.17 3.81 21.67
N ARG A 70 22.15 4.67 21.83
CA ARG A 70 22.33 6.02 22.42
C ARG A 70 22.61 5.97 23.92
N GLY A 71 21.98 5.06 24.66
CA GLY A 71 22.17 4.90 26.11
C GLY A 71 23.53 4.28 26.49
N GLY A 72 24.07 3.38 25.66
CA GLY A 72 25.37 2.75 25.89
C GLY A 72 26.58 3.69 25.76
N GLY A 73 26.43 4.81 25.06
CA GLY A 73 27.52 5.80 24.87
C GLY A 73 27.72 6.78 26.03
N GLN A 74 26.90 6.73 27.09
CA GLN A 74 26.94 7.70 28.21
C GLN A 74 27.56 7.13 29.50
N GLY A 75 27.96 5.85 29.54
CA GLY A 75 28.44 5.17 30.76
C GLY A 75 29.96 5.09 30.96
N GLU A 76 30.79 5.39 29.96
CA GLU A 76 32.24 5.11 30.02
C GLU A 76 33.12 6.31 30.43
N ALA A 77 32.55 7.49 30.68
CA ALA A 77 33.35 8.71 30.91
C ALA A 77 33.72 9.03 32.38
N GLU A 78 33.31 8.23 33.38
CA GLU A 78 33.45 8.61 34.79
C GLU A 78 34.46 7.80 35.63
N GLU A 79 35.13 6.77 35.10
CA GLU A 79 36.03 5.91 35.91
C GLU A 79 37.54 6.24 35.83
N GLU A 80 37.98 7.27 35.10
CA GLU A 80 39.42 7.62 35.03
C GLU A 80 39.86 8.71 36.03
N VAL A 81 38.94 9.31 36.79
CA VAL A 81 39.24 10.48 37.66
C VAL A 81 39.55 10.11 39.12
N ARG A 82 39.66 8.82 39.49
CA ARG A 82 39.87 8.41 40.90
C ARG A 82 41.22 7.76 41.24
N VAL A 83 42.18 7.73 40.31
CA VAL A 83 43.52 7.15 40.57
C VAL A 83 44.59 8.23 40.82
N ALA A 84 44.20 9.50 40.90
CA ALA A 84 45.10 10.61 41.20
C ALA A 84 44.69 11.31 42.49
N ASP A 85 44.77 10.61 43.63
CA ASP A 85 45.01 11.19 44.96
C ASP A 85 45.90 10.22 45.76
#